data_AF-A0A6J7V610-F1
#
_entry.id   AF-A0A6J7V610-F1
#
_cell.length_a   1.000
_cell.length_b   1.000
_cell.length_c   1.000
_cell.angle_alpha   90.00
_cell.angle_beta   90.00
_cell.angle_gamma   90.00
#
_symmetry.space_group_name_H-M   'P 1'
#
loop_
_entity.id
_entity.type
_entity.pdbx_description
1 polymer ?
#
loop_
_entity_poly.entity_id
_entity_poly.type
_entity_poly.pdbx_seq_one_letter_code
_entity_poly.pdbx_strand_id
1 'polypeptide(L)'
;MQIRSTSGSLFVISKKDVKENREYVVAFNNSDKAQKAVVTTATSQGGWKVLLGSPIQVVKGEKITLTVPALSTVILKANKTIDLTSVKPGKLIVTEDDLTGFLEAKAALTTSDLLTVNFEAKMASGGGWQPLGVDTNAPYRVYIDPQDFLGQTLEIRATATNSKGKSYELSHATVSIPAS
;
A
#
# COMPACT_ATOMS: atom_id res chain seq x y z
N MET A 1 3.22 2.53 2.11
CA MET A 1 4.27 1.95 1.26
C MET A 1 3.64 1.21 0.09
N GLN A 2 4.36 1.02 -0.99
CA GLN A 2 3.94 0.16 -2.10
C GLN A 2 5.18 -0.52 -2.69
N ILE A 3 5.08 -1.83 -2.95
CA ILE A 3 6.11 -2.55 -3.70
C ILE A 3 6.00 -2.14 -5.17
N ARG A 4 7.12 -1.69 -5.75
CA ARG A 4 7.18 -1.24 -7.14
C ARG A 4 7.88 -2.23 -8.06
N SER A 5 8.87 -2.96 -7.54
CA SER A 5 9.56 -4.01 -8.29
C SER A 5 10.18 -5.04 -7.36
N THR A 6 10.04 -6.31 -7.72
CA THR A 6 10.70 -7.48 -7.12
C THR A 6 11.29 -8.28 -8.27
N SER A 7 12.50 -7.94 -8.71
CA SER A 7 13.12 -8.60 -9.87
C SER A 7 14.55 -9.00 -9.55
N GLY A 8 14.81 -10.32 -9.56
CA GLY A 8 16.12 -10.88 -9.23
C GLY A 8 16.62 -10.37 -7.87
N SER A 9 17.77 -9.72 -7.87
CA SER A 9 18.42 -9.16 -6.68
C SER A 9 18.06 -7.70 -6.37
N LEU A 10 17.11 -7.11 -7.12
CA LEU A 10 16.67 -5.73 -6.96
C LEU A 10 15.26 -5.68 -6.38
N PHE A 11 15.15 -5.05 -5.21
CA PHE A 11 13.88 -4.78 -4.54
C PHE A 11 13.63 -3.28 -4.47
N VAL A 12 12.48 -2.82 -4.96
CA VAL A 12 12.13 -1.39 -5.00
C VAL A 12 10.76 -1.15 -4.41
N ILE A 13 10.69 -0.17 -3.50
CA ILE A 13 9.47 0.29 -2.86
C ILE A 13 9.29 1.80 -2.99
N SER A 14 8.05 2.25 -2.89
CA SER A 14 7.71 3.65 -2.64
C SER A 14 7.12 3.83 -1.25
N LYS A 15 7.41 4.95 -0.58
CA LYS A 15 6.77 5.34 0.68
C LYS A 15 6.40 6.82 0.67
N LYS A 16 5.28 7.15 1.29
CA LYS A 16 4.79 8.52 1.44
C LYS A 16 5.33 9.11 2.74
N ASP A 17 5.84 10.32 2.66
CA ASP A 17 5.96 11.23 3.79
C ASP A 17 4.63 11.94 3.98
N VAL A 18 4.00 11.65 5.13
CA VAL A 18 2.65 12.12 5.44
C VAL A 18 2.60 13.61 5.74
N LYS A 19 3.71 14.19 6.23
CA LYS A 19 3.78 15.62 6.60
C LYS A 19 3.99 16.48 5.37
N GLU A 20 4.95 16.10 4.53
CA GLU A 20 5.27 16.87 3.33
C GLU A 20 4.45 16.47 2.10
N ASN A 21 3.68 15.38 2.18
CA ASN A 21 2.95 14.77 1.07
C ASN A 21 3.85 14.43 -0.13
N ARG A 22 5.04 13.90 0.16
CA ARG A 22 6.07 13.55 -0.85
C ARG A 22 6.31 12.07 -0.90
N GLU A 23 6.59 11.57 -2.10
CA GLU A 23 7.00 10.19 -2.30
C GLU A 23 8.51 10.03 -2.15
N TYR A 24 8.89 8.89 -1.60
CA TYR A 24 10.26 8.40 -1.53
C TYR A 24 10.32 7.08 -2.30
N VAL A 25 11.34 6.90 -3.13
CA VAL A 25 11.64 5.62 -3.77
C VAL A 25 12.89 5.06 -3.12
N VAL A 26 12.81 3.83 -2.64
CA VAL A 26 13.93 3.13 -2.00
C VAL A 26 14.20 1.86 -2.79
N ALA A 27 15.46 1.67 -3.17
CA ALA A 27 15.88 0.50 -3.94
C ALA A 27 17.08 -0.17 -3.27
N PHE A 28 16.99 -1.48 -3.12
CA PHE A 28 18.02 -2.33 -2.54
C PHE A 28 18.52 -3.29 -3.60
N ASN A 29 19.81 -3.23 -3.92
CA ASN A 29 20.45 -4.16 -4.84
C ASN A 29 21.42 -5.07 -4.08
N ASN A 30 21.11 -6.35 -4.00
CA ASN A 30 21.96 -7.36 -3.37
C ASN A 30 22.76 -8.20 -4.39
N SER A 31 22.88 -7.75 -5.64
CA SER A 31 23.78 -8.33 -6.64
C SER A 31 25.14 -7.63 -6.61
N ASP A 32 26.19 -8.39 -6.94
CA ASP A 32 27.54 -7.92 -7.27
C ASP A 32 27.62 -7.11 -8.58
N LYS A 33 26.49 -6.92 -9.27
CA LYS A 33 26.35 -6.14 -10.50
C LYS A 33 25.31 -5.04 -10.32
N ALA A 34 25.45 -3.97 -11.11
CA ALA A 34 24.41 -2.94 -11.18
C ALA A 34 23.11 -3.54 -11.74
N GLN A 35 21.98 -3.20 -11.11
CA GLN A 35 20.65 -3.67 -11.50
C GLN A 35 19.77 -2.50 -11.93
N LYS A 36 18.81 -2.77 -12.82
CA LYS A 36 17.94 -1.76 -13.41
C LYS A 36 16.48 -2.10 -13.14
N ALA A 37 15.69 -1.11 -12.72
CA ALA A 37 14.24 -1.21 -12.60
C ALA A 37 13.54 -0.03 -13.27
N VAL A 38 12.32 -0.26 -13.74
CA VAL A 38 11.39 0.81 -14.10
C VAL A 38 10.34 0.90 -13.00
N VAL A 39 10.24 2.08 -12.40
CA VAL A 39 9.36 2.37 -11.27
C VAL A 39 8.29 3.33 -11.74
N THR A 40 7.03 2.93 -11.68
CA THR A 40 5.88 3.85 -11.83
C THR A 40 5.58 4.44 -10.46
N THR A 41 5.59 5.77 -10.35
CA THR A 41 5.48 6.51 -9.09
C THR A 41 4.13 7.22 -8.96
N ALA A 42 3.83 7.75 -7.78
CA ALA A 42 2.69 8.63 -7.53
C ALA A 42 2.99 10.10 -7.89
N THR A 43 4.27 10.43 -8.14
CA THR A 43 4.71 11.80 -8.44
C THR A 43 5.23 11.91 -9.88
N SER A 44 4.51 12.63 -10.75
CA SER A 44 4.81 12.73 -12.18
C SER A 44 5.67 13.95 -12.56
N GLN A 45 5.84 14.92 -11.64
CA GLN A 45 6.47 16.21 -11.92
C GLN A 45 7.60 16.56 -10.96
N GLY A 46 8.52 17.44 -11.41
CA GLY A 46 9.52 18.11 -10.57
C GLY A 46 10.82 17.35 -10.29
N GLY A 47 10.93 16.10 -10.71
CA GLY A 47 12.14 15.29 -10.55
C GLY A 47 12.41 14.86 -9.11
N TRP A 48 13.59 14.27 -8.89
CA TRP A 48 13.91 13.52 -7.69
C TRP A 48 15.30 13.86 -7.15
N LYS A 49 15.35 14.19 -5.86
CA LYS A 49 16.60 14.38 -5.13
C LYS A 49 17.12 13.04 -4.65
N VAL A 50 18.40 12.76 -4.90
CA VAL A 50 19.10 11.62 -4.28
C VAL A 50 19.42 11.98 -2.83
N LEU A 51 18.98 11.14 -1.89
CA LEU A 51 19.31 11.25 -0.47
C LEU A 51 20.39 10.24 -0.04
N LEU A 52 20.45 9.09 -0.72
CA LEU A 52 21.44 8.05 -0.45
C LEU A 52 21.84 7.35 -1.76
N GLY A 53 23.12 7.00 -1.86
CA GLY A 53 23.70 6.27 -2.97
C GLY A 53 24.04 7.14 -4.19
N SER A 54 24.46 6.50 -5.27
CA SER A 54 24.85 7.15 -6.52
C SER A 54 24.17 6.48 -7.73
N PRO A 55 22.84 6.55 -7.82
CA PRO A 55 22.11 5.93 -8.93
C PRO A 55 22.30 6.70 -10.24
N ILE A 56 22.07 6.00 -11.35
CA ILE A 56 21.67 6.65 -12.61
C ILE A 56 20.15 6.62 -12.67
N GLN A 57 19.52 7.77 -12.85
CA GLN A 57 18.07 7.88 -12.99
C GLN A 57 17.67 8.63 -14.27
N VAL A 58 16.72 8.08 -15.01
CA VAL A 58 16.07 8.74 -16.15
C VAL A 58 14.59 8.85 -15.84
N VAL A 59 14.07 10.07 -15.77
CA VAL A 59 12.68 10.36 -15.37
C VAL A 59 11.87 10.77 -16.60
N LYS A 60 10.70 10.16 -16.78
CA LYS A 60 9.72 10.47 -17.84
C LYS A 60 8.31 10.43 -17.24
N GLY A 61 7.76 11.59 -16.90
CA GLY A 61 6.49 11.65 -16.18
C GLY A 61 6.56 10.87 -14.87
N GLU A 62 5.59 10.00 -14.61
CA GLU A 62 5.59 9.16 -13.42
C GLU A 62 6.57 7.98 -13.44
N LYS A 63 7.30 7.75 -14.55
CA LYS A 63 8.23 6.63 -14.66
C LYS A 63 9.65 7.06 -14.36
N ILE A 64 10.30 6.35 -13.43
CA ILE A 64 11.73 6.42 -13.18
C ILE A 64 12.37 5.13 -13.69
N THR A 65 13.28 5.26 -14.65
CA THR A 65 14.23 4.19 -14.95
C THR A 65 15.44 4.36 -14.04
N LEU A 66 15.59 3.46 -13.06
CA LEU A 66 16.59 3.53 -12.01
C LEU A 66 17.63 2.43 -12.20
N THR A 67 18.91 2.80 -12.28
CA THR A 67 20.04 1.88 -12.19
C THR A 67 20.70 2.04 -10.83
N VAL A 68 20.72 0.95 -10.07
CA VAL A 68 21.25 0.87 -8.71
C VAL A 68 22.60 0.16 -8.76
N PRO A 69 23.68 0.76 -8.25
CA PRO A 69 25.00 0.11 -8.19
C PRO A 69 24.97 -1.25 -7.46
N ALA A 70 25.98 -2.08 -7.71
CA ALA A 70 26.17 -3.35 -7.03
C ALA A 70 26.18 -3.18 -5.50
N LEU A 71 25.60 -4.13 -4.76
CA LEU A 71 25.61 -4.22 -3.29
C LEU A 71 25.32 -2.87 -2.60
N SER A 72 24.30 -2.17 -3.08
CA SER A 72 24.02 -0.79 -2.64
C SER A 72 22.55 -0.53 -2.38
N THR A 73 22.30 0.54 -1.64
CA THR A 73 20.96 1.08 -1.40
C THR A 73 20.88 2.50 -1.96
N VAL A 74 19.77 2.80 -2.60
CA VAL A 74 19.46 4.12 -3.14
C VAL A 74 18.17 4.63 -2.52
N ILE A 75 18.17 5.91 -2.12
CA ILE A 75 16.97 6.61 -1.67
C ILE A 75 16.79 7.87 -2.51
N LEU A 76 15.63 8.00 -3.14
CA LEU A 76 15.18 9.20 -3.84
C LEU A 76 14.04 9.84 -3.08
N LYS A 77 14.01 11.17 -3.00
CA LYS A 77 12.89 11.99 -2.50
C LYS A 77 12.33 12.84 -3.64
N ALA A 78 11.01 12.82 -3.82
CA ALA A 78 10.36 13.65 -4.82
C ALA A 78 10.50 15.16 -4.49
N ASN A 79 10.85 15.96 -5.50
CA ASN A 79 10.97 17.42 -5.35
C ASN A 79 9.62 18.14 -5.36
N LYS A 80 8.53 17.47 -5.72
CA LYS A 80 7.15 17.96 -5.59
C LYS A 80 6.30 16.99 -4.77
N THR A 81 5.12 17.47 -4.36
CA THR A 81 4.11 16.64 -3.70
C THR A 81 3.50 15.66 -4.68
N ILE A 82 2.92 14.58 -4.17
CA ILE A 82 2.17 13.59 -4.95
C ILE A 82 1.04 14.27 -5.73
N ASP A 83 0.97 14.01 -7.04
CA ASP A 83 0.00 14.60 -7.97
C ASP A 83 -0.92 13.58 -8.64
N LEU A 84 -0.51 12.30 -8.72
CA LEU A 84 -1.36 11.22 -9.23
C LEU A 84 -2.22 10.62 -8.12
N THR A 85 -3.39 11.23 -7.88
CA THR A 85 -4.26 10.90 -6.72
C THR A 85 -5.58 10.21 -7.08
N SER A 86 -5.69 9.68 -8.30
CA SER A 86 -6.89 8.95 -8.73
C SER A 86 -7.00 7.61 -8.02
N VAL A 87 -8.17 7.32 -7.46
CA VAL A 87 -8.47 6.07 -6.77
C VAL A 87 -9.71 5.45 -7.40
N LYS A 88 -9.61 4.17 -7.77
CA LYS A 88 -10.74 3.35 -8.20
C LYS A 88 -10.97 2.23 -7.17
N PRO A 89 -12.02 2.36 -6.33
CA PRO A 89 -12.43 1.30 -5.41
C PRO A 89 -12.85 0.03 -6.16
N GLY A 90 -12.40 -1.12 -5.66
CA GLY A 90 -12.86 -2.44 -6.06
C GLY A 90 -13.65 -3.09 -4.93
N LYS A 91 -13.54 -4.42 -4.82
CA LYS A 91 -14.19 -5.21 -3.76
C LYS A 91 -13.36 -5.22 -2.48
N LEU A 92 -14.05 -5.23 -1.34
CA LEU A 92 -13.51 -5.73 -0.08
C LEU A 92 -13.80 -7.23 -0.01
N ILE A 93 -12.75 -8.04 0.18
CA ILE A 93 -12.85 -9.49 0.25
C ILE A 93 -12.37 -9.94 1.61
N VAL A 94 -13.07 -10.89 2.23
CA VAL A 94 -12.71 -11.47 3.51
C VAL A 94 -12.58 -12.97 3.29
N THR A 95 -11.40 -13.50 3.58
CA THR A 95 -11.08 -14.93 3.41
C THR A 95 -10.25 -15.40 4.59
N GLU A 96 -10.31 -16.69 4.90
CA GLU A 96 -9.40 -17.29 5.87
C GLU A 96 -7.96 -17.27 5.34
N ASP A 97 -7.01 -17.00 6.24
CA ASP A 97 -5.59 -17.13 6.00
C ASP A 97 -5.12 -18.48 6.54
N ASP A 98 -4.92 -19.44 5.65
CA ASP A 98 -4.60 -20.84 6.00
C ASP A 98 -3.32 -20.99 6.84
N LEU A 99 -2.44 -19.98 6.85
CA LEU A 99 -1.20 -19.98 7.63
C LEU A 99 -1.43 -19.64 9.10
N THR A 100 -2.38 -18.76 9.40
CA THR A 100 -2.61 -18.23 10.76
C THR A 100 -3.96 -18.62 11.35
N GLY A 101 -4.92 -19.04 10.52
CA GLY A 101 -6.32 -19.24 10.90
C GLY A 101 -7.09 -17.93 11.10
N PHE A 102 -6.49 -16.78 10.79
CA PHE A 102 -7.15 -15.47 10.91
C PHE A 102 -7.98 -15.19 9.66
N LEU A 103 -8.95 -14.28 9.75
CA LEU A 103 -9.62 -13.77 8.56
C LEU A 103 -8.84 -12.58 8.00
N GLU A 104 -8.33 -12.68 6.77
CA GLU A 104 -7.75 -11.58 6.00
C GLU A 104 -8.88 -10.75 5.36
N ALA A 105 -9.07 -9.52 5.81
CA ALA A 105 -9.90 -8.54 5.14
C ALA A 105 -9.04 -7.68 4.21
N LYS A 106 -9.21 -7.86 2.89
CA LYS A 106 -8.38 -7.25 1.84
C LYS A 106 -9.15 -6.27 0.99
N ALA A 107 -8.66 -5.03 0.94
CA ALA A 107 -9.25 -3.96 0.14
C ALA A 107 -8.62 -3.90 -1.27
N ALA A 108 -9.37 -4.28 -2.30
CA ALA A 108 -8.93 -4.13 -3.68
C ALA A 108 -9.06 -2.67 -4.14
N LEU A 109 -7.93 -2.02 -4.41
CA LEU A 109 -7.87 -0.63 -4.86
C LEU A 109 -6.92 -0.52 -6.05
N THR A 110 -7.35 0.18 -7.10
CA THR A 110 -6.47 0.53 -8.23
C THR A 110 -6.10 2.00 -8.13
N THR A 111 -4.80 2.28 -7.98
CA THR A 111 -4.25 3.63 -7.90
C THR A 111 -2.73 3.62 -8.15
N SER A 112 -2.18 4.76 -8.55
CA SER A 112 -0.73 5.04 -8.47
C SER A 112 -0.34 5.71 -7.15
N ASP A 113 -1.31 6.26 -6.43
CA ASP A 113 -1.16 6.96 -5.17
C ASP A 113 -0.76 6.00 -4.03
N LEU A 114 -0.25 6.58 -2.94
CA LEU A 114 0.10 5.90 -1.71
C LEU A 114 -0.96 6.22 -0.65
N LEU A 115 -1.92 5.31 -0.52
CA LEU A 115 -3.13 5.51 0.27
C LEU A 115 -2.92 5.18 1.74
N THR A 116 -3.83 5.70 2.55
CA THR A 116 -4.12 5.21 3.90
C THR A 116 -5.49 4.54 3.84
N VAL A 117 -5.61 3.29 4.28
CA VAL A 117 -6.87 2.54 4.26
C VAL A 117 -7.27 2.19 5.68
N ASN A 118 -8.39 2.72 6.13
CA ASN A 118 -8.99 2.42 7.42
C ASN A 118 -9.98 1.27 7.27
N PHE A 119 -9.88 0.26 8.13
CA PHE A 119 -10.78 -0.88 8.20
C PHE A 119 -11.57 -0.83 9.50
N GLU A 120 -12.86 -1.10 9.40
CA GLU A 120 -13.78 -1.13 10.54
C GLU A 120 -14.73 -2.31 10.40
N ALA A 121 -15.23 -2.80 11.53
CA ALA A 121 -16.27 -3.82 11.59
C ALA A 121 -17.41 -3.40 12.51
N LYS A 122 -18.59 -3.95 12.25
CA LYS A 122 -19.71 -3.96 13.20
C LYS A 122 -20.37 -5.32 13.19
N MET A 123 -21.06 -5.67 14.28
CA MET A 123 -21.93 -6.84 14.27
C MET A 123 -23.12 -6.58 13.34
N ALA A 124 -23.50 -7.58 12.54
CA ALA A 124 -24.67 -7.51 11.67
C ALA A 124 -25.99 -7.42 12.48
N SER A 125 -25.99 -7.88 13.73
CA SER A 125 -27.09 -7.72 14.68
C SER A 125 -27.28 -6.27 15.16
N GLY A 126 -26.34 -5.37 14.88
CA GLY A 126 -26.41 -3.96 15.23
C GLY A 126 -25.20 -3.46 16.04
N GLY A 127 -25.19 -2.16 16.31
CA GLY A 127 -24.09 -1.49 17.00
C GLY A 127 -23.31 -0.52 16.11
N GLY A 128 -22.33 0.16 16.70
CA GLY A 128 -21.48 1.13 16.00
C GLY A 128 -20.26 0.47 15.36
N TRP A 129 -19.77 1.07 14.27
CA TRP A 129 -18.51 0.70 13.64
C TRP A 129 -17.35 0.83 14.62
N GLN A 130 -16.56 -0.24 14.75
CA GLN A 130 -15.35 -0.32 15.56
C GLN A 130 -14.12 -0.43 14.66
N PRO A 131 -12.98 0.18 15.04
CA PRO A 131 -11.76 0.10 14.26
C PRO A 131 -11.17 -1.32 14.29
N LEU A 132 -10.82 -1.85 13.12
CA LEU A 132 -9.99 -3.05 12.98
C LEU A 132 -8.52 -2.71 12.76
N GLY A 133 -8.25 -1.58 12.11
CA GLY A 133 -6.89 -1.12 11.88
C GLY A 133 -6.76 -0.19 10.69
N VAL A 134 -5.55 0.35 10.53
CA VAL A 134 -5.18 1.19 9.40
C VAL A 134 -3.99 0.55 8.70
N ASP A 135 -4.12 0.33 7.40
CA ASP A 135 -3.00 -0.11 6.57
C ASP A 135 -2.61 1.00 5.59
N THR A 136 -1.31 1.24 5.52
CA THR A 136 -0.73 2.19 4.57
C THR A 136 0.11 1.48 3.52
N ASN A 137 0.14 0.14 3.50
CA ASN A 137 1.06 -0.66 2.72
C ASN A 137 0.33 -1.53 1.69
N ALA A 138 0.26 -1.08 0.44
CA ALA A 138 -0.35 -1.87 -0.63
C ALA A 138 0.41 -3.20 -0.84
N PRO A 139 -0.28 -4.36 -0.95
CA PRO A 139 -1.74 -4.54 -0.94
C PRO A 139 -2.36 -4.37 0.46
N TYR A 140 -3.44 -3.58 0.55
CA TYR A 140 -4.02 -3.14 1.83
C TYR A 140 -4.87 -4.22 2.49
N ARG A 141 -4.57 -4.56 3.74
CA ARG A 141 -5.28 -5.60 4.48
C ARG A 141 -5.16 -5.44 5.99
N VAL A 142 -6.12 -6.03 6.70
CA VAL A 142 -6.05 -6.30 8.14
C VAL A 142 -6.41 -7.77 8.39
N TYR A 143 -5.95 -8.29 9.51
CA TYR A 143 -6.28 -9.63 9.96
C TYR A 143 -7.18 -9.55 11.19
N ILE A 144 -8.21 -10.37 11.22
CA ILE A 144 -9.21 -10.44 12.28
C ILE A 144 -9.07 -11.80 12.94
N ASP A 145 -8.88 -11.83 14.25
CA ASP A 145 -8.92 -13.07 15.01
C ASP A 145 -10.38 -13.56 15.10
N PRO A 146 -10.74 -14.72 14.54
CA PRO A 146 -12.10 -15.22 14.61
C PRO A 146 -12.53 -15.56 16.05
N GLN A 147 -11.60 -15.80 16.98
CA GLN A 147 -11.92 -16.14 18.37
C GLN A 147 -12.63 -15.00 19.11
N ASP A 148 -12.38 -13.75 18.70
CA ASP A 148 -13.03 -12.58 19.29
C ASP A 148 -14.52 -12.47 18.93
N PHE A 149 -14.98 -13.24 17.94
CA PHE A 149 -16.29 -13.06 17.32
C PHE A 149 -17.04 -14.39 17.07
N LEU A 150 -16.73 -15.44 17.84
CA LEU A 150 -17.38 -16.75 17.70
C LEU A 150 -18.91 -16.63 17.71
N GLY A 151 -19.55 -17.28 16.73
CA GLY A 151 -21.00 -17.29 16.57
C GLY A 151 -21.60 -15.98 16.04
N GLN A 152 -20.78 -15.00 15.67
CA GLN A 152 -21.24 -13.70 15.19
C GLN A 152 -21.13 -13.58 13.67
N THR A 153 -21.95 -12.69 13.11
CA THR A 153 -21.77 -12.21 11.74
C THR A 153 -21.30 -10.77 11.77
N LEU A 154 -20.21 -10.48 11.07
CA LEU A 154 -19.60 -9.17 10.97
C LEU A 154 -19.90 -8.55 9.60
N GLU A 155 -20.22 -7.27 9.60
CA GLU A 155 -20.09 -6.40 8.44
C GLU A 155 -18.76 -5.66 8.55
N ILE A 156 -17.98 -5.65 7.46
CA ILE A 156 -16.66 -5.04 7.38
C ILE A 156 -16.71 -3.97 6.30
N ARG A 157 -16.12 -2.81 6.59
CA ARG A 157 -15.92 -1.73 5.63
C ARG A 157 -14.46 -1.32 5.56
N ALA A 158 -14.09 -0.77 4.41
CA ALA A 158 -12.79 -0.17 4.19
C ALA A 158 -12.97 1.21 3.55
N THR A 159 -12.29 2.22 4.10
CA THR A 159 -12.26 3.57 3.56
C THR A 159 -10.83 3.95 3.21
N ALA A 160 -10.59 4.23 1.94
CA ALA A 160 -9.29 4.67 1.44
C ALA A 160 -9.21 6.19 1.36
N THR A 161 -8.17 6.78 1.91
CA THR A 161 -7.88 8.23 1.82
C THR A 161 -6.66 8.45 0.94
N ASN A 162 -6.82 9.29 -0.09
CA ASN A 162 -5.77 9.61 -1.04
C ASN A 162 -4.85 10.75 -0.55
N SER A 163 -3.84 11.09 -1.34
CA SER A 163 -2.86 12.12 -0.99
C SER A 163 -3.38 13.56 -0.99
N LYS A 164 -4.62 13.80 -1.41
CA LYS A 164 -5.33 15.08 -1.26
C LYS A 164 -6.31 15.08 -0.08
N GLY A 165 -6.37 14.00 0.70
CA GLY A 165 -7.32 13.87 1.81
C GLY A 165 -8.73 13.48 1.39
N LYS A 166 -8.96 13.11 0.11
CA LYS A 166 -10.27 12.63 -0.35
C LYS A 166 -10.44 11.16 0.03
N SER A 167 -11.58 10.84 0.61
CA SER A 167 -11.96 9.49 1.01
C SER A 167 -12.79 8.77 -0.05
N TYR A 168 -12.61 7.46 -0.13
CA TYR A 168 -13.26 6.54 -1.04
C TYR A 168 -13.64 5.29 -0.28
N GLU A 169 -14.93 5.05 -0.12
CA GLU A 169 -15.43 3.83 0.52
C GLU A 169 -15.47 2.67 -0.48
N LEU A 170 -15.08 1.48 -0.03
CA LEU A 170 -15.27 0.23 -0.79
C LEU A 170 -16.64 -0.36 -0.48
N SER A 171 -17.11 -1.28 -1.32
CA SER A 171 -18.29 -2.08 -0.99
C SER A 171 -18.05 -2.87 0.30
N HIS A 172 -19.05 -2.90 1.17
CA HIS A 172 -19.04 -3.70 2.40
C HIS A 172 -18.86 -5.19 2.10
N ALA A 173 -18.21 -5.89 3.04
CA ALA A 173 -18.12 -7.35 3.06
C ALA A 173 -18.84 -7.88 4.30
N THR A 174 -19.37 -9.10 4.21
CA THR A 174 -20.01 -9.77 5.35
C THR A 174 -19.33 -11.12 5.54
N VAL A 175 -19.05 -11.48 6.80
CA VAL A 175 -18.47 -12.77 7.17
C VAL A 175 -19.17 -13.31 8.41
N SER A 176 -19.54 -14.59 8.38
CA SER A 176 -20.12 -15.30 9.52
C SER A 176 -19.06 -16.20 10.12
N ILE A 177 -18.86 -16.09 11.44
CA ILE A 177 -17.87 -16.85 12.20
C ILE A 177 -18.61 -17.93 12.99
N PRO A 178 -18.28 -19.23 12.81
CA PRO A 178 -18.93 -20.31 13.55
C PRO A 178 -18.78 -20.17 15.07
N ALA A 179 -19.72 -20.74 15.83
CA ALA A 179 -19.68 -20.68 17.30
C ALA A 179 -18.63 -21.61 17.92
N SER A 180 -18.35 -22.73 17.25
CA SER A 180 -17.32 -23.75 17.49
C SER A 180 -17.74 -25.03 16.77
#